data_AF-A0AAW2VT31-F1
#
_entry.id   AF-A0AAW2VT31-F1
#
_cell.length_a   1.000
_cell.length_b   1.000
_cell.length_c   1.000
_cell.angle_alpha   90.00
_cell.angle_beta   90.00
_cell.angle_gamma   90.00
#
_symmetry.space_group_name_H-M   'P 1'
#
loop_
_entity.id
_entity.type
_entity.pdbx_description
1 polymer ?
#
loop_
_entity_poly.entity_id
_entity_poly.type
_entity_poly.pdbx_seq_one_letter_code
_entity_poly.pdbx_strand_id
1 'polypeptide(L)'
;MKKVPYSNAIGSVMYLMVSTRPDIAYAVSCLSRYMSNAGTPHWEALKWLRYLIKSVNTGITFSKCSEGVKLIGYVDSNYANDRDSRRSTTLYVFTLCGACIS
;
A
#
# COMPACT_ATOMS: atom_id res chain seq x y z
N MET A 1 13.97 -18.95 3.12
CA MET A 1 13.20 -17.83 3.71
C MET A 1 12.67 -18.06 5.14
N LYS A 2 12.71 -19.27 5.73
CA LYS A 2 12.09 -19.57 7.05
C LYS A 2 12.51 -18.68 8.24
N LYS A 3 13.70 -18.07 8.23
CA LYS A 3 14.19 -17.18 9.30
C LYS A 3 13.94 -15.68 9.05
N VAL A 4 13.46 -15.32 7.86
CA VAL A 4 13.20 -13.91 7.49
C VAL A 4 11.78 -13.56 7.91
N PRO A 5 11.56 -12.51 8.73
CA PRO A 5 10.24 -12.15 9.23
C PRO A 5 9.46 -11.36 8.15
N TYR A 6 9.18 -12.00 7.02
CA TYR A 6 8.56 -11.37 5.85
C TYR A 6 7.18 -10.79 6.18
N SER A 7 6.32 -11.58 6.83
CA SER A 7 4.95 -11.16 7.17
C SER A 7 4.93 -9.99 8.15
N ASN A 8 5.85 -9.96 9.11
CA ASN A 8 6.01 -8.82 10.01
C ASN A 8 6.44 -7.56 9.25
N ALA A 9 7.42 -7.69 8.35
CA ALA A 9 7.89 -6.56 7.55
C ALA A 9 6.78 -6.01 6.63
N ILE A 10 5.99 -6.88 6.00
CA ILE A 10 4.81 -6.47 5.22
C ILE A 10 3.80 -5.76 6.11
N GLY A 11 3.50 -6.27 7.30
CA GLY A 11 2.59 -5.62 8.24
C GLY A 11 3.05 -4.20 8.62
N SER A 12 4.34 -4.03 8.93
CA SER A 12 4.91 -2.71 9.26
C SER A 12 4.81 -1.73 8.09
N VAL A 13 5.04 -2.18 6.85
CA VAL A 13 4.94 -1.32 5.67
C VAL A 13 3.48 -1.06 5.28
N MET A 14 2.58 -2.02 5.52
CA MET A 14 1.13 -1.86 5.32
C MET A 14 0.56 -0.81 6.29
N TYR A 15 1.09 -0.71 7.50
CA TYR A 15 0.74 0.38 8.41
C TYR A 15 1.10 1.77 7.83
N LEU A 16 2.29 1.90 7.23
CA LEU A 16 2.68 3.14 6.54
C LEU A 16 1.76 3.43 5.36
N MET A 17 1.43 2.40 4.56
CA MET A 17 0.52 2.50 3.42
C MET A 17 -0.83 3.09 3.79
N VAL A 18 -1.47 2.58 4.84
CA VAL A 18 -2.80 3.02 5.30
C VAL A 18 -2.72 4.41 5.95
N SER A 19 -1.67 4.67 6.73
CA SER A 19 -1.63 5.84 7.60
C SER A 19 -1.09 7.11 6.95
N THR A 20 -0.03 7.01 6.15
CA THR A 20 0.72 8.21 5.70
C THR A 20 1.24 8.13 4.26
N ARG A 21 1.31 6.94 3.66
CA ARG A 21 1.96 6.68 2.36
C ARG A 21 1.06 5.87 1.44
N PRO A 22 -0.11 6.39 1.01
CA PRO A 22 -0.98 5.66 0.09
C PRO A 22 -0.33 5.38 -1.27
N ASP A 23 0.73 6.10 -1.63
CA ASP A 23 1.50 5.93 -2.86
C ASP A 23 2.18 4.55 -2.97
N ILE A 24 2.46 3.86 -1.85
CA ILE A 24 3.06 2.51 -1.88
C ILE A 24 2.02 1.38 -1.95
N ALA A 25 0.72 1.70 -2.03
CA ALA A 25 -0.34 0.71 -1.88
C ALA A 25 -0.28 -0.43 -2.89
N TYR A 26 0.02 -0.11 -4.14
CA TYR A 26 0.16 -1.12 -5.19
C TYR A 26 1.30 -2.10 -4.89
N ALA A 27 2.49 -1.58 -4.54
CA ALA A 27 3.67 -2.40 -4.27
C ALA A 27 3.45 -3.32 -3.06
N VAL A 28 2.87 -2.79 -1.97
CA VAL A 28 2.54 -3.58 -0.77
C VAL A 28 1.48 -4.63 -1.08
N SER A 29 0.45 -4.29 -1.86
CA SER A 29 -0.60 -5.23 -2.27
C SER A 29 -0.04 -6.40 -3.07
N CYS A 30 0.87 -6.16 -4.02
CA CYS A 30 1.55 -7.23 -4.77
C CYS A 30 2.39 -8.14 -3.86
N LEU A 31 3.17 -7.56 -2.95
CA LEU A 31 4.03 -8.31 -2.04
C LEU A 31 3.25 -9.12 -1.00
N SER A 32 2.12 -8.58 -0.51
CA SER A 32 1.28 -9.25 0.49
C SER A 32 0.73 -10.61 0.05
N ARG A 33 0.60 -10.84 -1.27
CA ARG A 33 0.14 -12.12 -1.84
C ARG A 33 1.05 -13.29 -1.47
N TYR A 34 2.32 -13.01 -1.18
CA TYR A 34 3.35 -14.00 -0.90
C TYR A 34 3.64 -14.16 0.60
N MET A 35 2.81 -13.60 1.49
CA MET A 35 3.04 -13.64 2.94
C MET A 35 3.17 -15.05 3.52
N SER A 36 2.49 -16.04 2.96
CA SER A 36 2.54 -17.44 3.40
C SER A 36 3.71 -18.23 2.80
N ASN A 37 4.22 -17.83 1.63
CA ASN A 37 5.26 -18.53 0.90
C ASN A 37 6.18 -17.56 0.15
N ALA A 38 6.92 -16.74 0.89
CA ALA A 38 7.84 -15.78 0.32
C ALA A 38 9.14 -16.45 -0.15
N GLY A 39 9.62 -16.07 -1.33
CA GLY A 39 10.94 -16.41 -1.85
C GLY A 39 11.93 -15.25 -1.74
N THR A 40 13.18 -15.52 -2.07
CA THR A 40 14.24 -14.48 -2.14
C THR A 40 13.85 -13.30 -3.03
N PRO A 41 13.22 -13.48 -4.21
CA PRO A 41 12.79 -12.35 -5.04
C PRO A 41 11.80 -11.42 -4.34
N HIS A 42 10.87 -11.98 -3.55
CA HIS A 42 9.88 -11.19 -2.82
C HIS A 42 10.52 -10.37 -1.69
N TRP A 43 11.56 -10.91 -1.05
CA TRP A 43 12.32 -10.19 -0.03
C TRP A 43 13.14 -9.05 -0.61
N GLU A 44 13.82 -9.29 -1.73
CA GLU A 44 14.55 -8.23 -2.43
C GLU A 44 13.62 -7.13 -2.93
N ALA A 45 12.45 -7.49 -3.48
CA ALA A 45 11.41 -6.54 -3.85
C ALA A 45 10.92 -5.71 -2.64
N LEU A 46 10.73 -6.31 -1.47
CA LEU A 46 10.37 -5.58 -0.26
C LEU A 46 11.48 -4.61 0.20
N LYS A 47 12.75 -5.00 0.06
CA LYS A 47 13.89 -4.13 0.39
C LYS A 47 13.97 -2.88 -0.47
N TRP A 48 13.39 -2.87 -1.67
CA TRP A 48 13.31 -1.64 -2.47
C TRP A 48 12.58 -0.53 -1.71
N LEU A 49 11.60 -0.86 -0.85
CA LEU A 49 10.88 0.11 -0.02
C LEU A 49 11.74 0.72 1.11
N ARG A 50 13.03 0.35 1.26
CA ARG A 50 13.95 1.02 2.21
C ARG A 50 14.16 2.49 1.89
N TYR A 51 13.86 2.94 0.68
CA TYR A 51 13.90 4.37 0.33
C TYR A 51 12.95 5.20 1.22
N LEU A 52 11.90 4.60 1.80
CA LEU A 52 10.98 5.25 2.72
C LEU A 52 11.68 5.85 3.94
N ILE A 53 12.82 5.27 4.35
CA ILE A 53 13.66 5.79 5.45
C ILE A 53 14.17 7.20 5.13
N LYS A 54 14.38 7.53 3.86
CA LYS A 54 14.80 8.88 3.44
C LYS A 54 13.66 9.90 3.42
N SER A 55 12.42 9.46 3.63
CA SER A 55 11.19 10.27 3.54
C SER A 55 10.28 10.07 4.76
N VAL A 56 10.87 9.85 5.95
CA VAL A 56 10.12 9.60 7.20
C VAL A 56 9.21 10.76 7.62
N ASN A 57 9.55 11.99 7.20
CA ASN A 57 8.75 13.19 7.49
C ASN A 57 7.70 13.48 6.40
N THR A 58 7.62 12.64 5.36
CA THR A 58 6.60 12.76 4.33
C THR A 58 5.33 12.05 4.77
N GLY A 59 4.22 12.77 4.79
CA GLY A 59 2.92 12.24 5.15
C GLY A 59 1.79 13.00 4.47
N ILE A 60 0.57 12.74 4.94
CA ILE A 60 -0.65 13.34 4.40
C ILE A 60 -0.94 14.65 5.13
N THR A 61 -1.22 15.72 4.38
CA THR A 61 -1.65 17.01 4.92
C THR A 61 -3.14 17.19 4.66
N PHE A 62 -3.92 17.36 5.73
CA PHE A 62 -5.34 17.68 5.62
C PHE A 62 -5.53 19.18 5.51
N SER A 63 -6.32 19.61 4.54
CA SER A 63 -6.72 21.02 4.40
C SER A 63 -7.96 21.31 5.23
N LYS A 64 -8.13 22.57 5.64
CA LYS A 64 -9.36 23.00 6.31
C LYS A 64 -10.54 22.88 5.34
N CYS A 65 -11.52 22.06 5.69
CA CYS A 65 -12.77 21.93 4.95
C CYS A 65 -13.73 23.07 5.31
N SER A 66 -13.93 24.04 4.42
CA SER A 66 -14.90 25.15 4.60
C SER A 66 -16.36 24.70 4.46
N GLU A 67 -16.63 23.70 3.62
CA GLU A 67 -17.97 23.18 3.32
C GLU A 67 -18.37 21.94 4.13
N GLY A 68 -17.68 21.67 5.24
CA GLY A 68 -17.84 20.45 6.03
C GLY A 68 -16.99 19.27 5.52
N VAL A 69 -16.84 18.26 6.36
CA VAL A 69 -16.00 17.09 6.09
C VAL A 69 -16.74 16.16 5.12
N LYS A 70 -16.26 16.07 3.87
CA LYS A 70 -16.78 15.17 2.83
C LYS A 70 -15.79 14.03 2.60
N LEU A 71 -16.27 12.78 2.69
CA LEU A 71 -15.54 11.57 2.32
C LEU A 71 -15.94 11.18 0.90
N ILE A 72 -14.99 11.16 -0.03
CA ILE A 72 -15.22 10.78 -1.43
C ILE A 72 -14.48 9.47 -1.69
N GLY A 73 -15.19 8.46 -2.21
CA GLY A 73 -14.61 7.17 -2.57
C GLY A 73 -14.51 7.00 -4.08
N TYR A 74 -13.38 6.47 -4.53
CA TYR A 74 -13.16 6.03 -5.90
C TYR A 74 -12.86 4.53 -5.87
N VAL A 75 -13.38 3.80 -6.85
CA VAL A 75 -13.17 2.37 -7.03
C VAL A 75 -12.80 2.11 -8.47
N ASP A 76 -11.83 1.23 -8.66
CA ASP A 76 -11.44 0.70 -9.96
C ASP A 76 -11.17 -0.80 -9.86
N SER A 77 -11.23 -1.48 -10.98
CA SER A 77 -10.89 -2.90 -11.06
C SER A 77 -10.02 -3.16 -12.27
N ASN A 78 -8.88 -3.81 -12.03
CA ASN A 78 -7.96 -4.18 -13.09
C ASN A 78 -8.07 -5.69 -13.36
N TYR A 79 -8.68 -6.05 -14.50
CA TYR A 79 -8.86 -7.42 -14.93
C TYR A 79 -7.53 -8.04 -15.37
N ALA A 80 -7.21 -9.19 -14.80
CA ALA A 80 -6.12 -10.05 -15.24
C ALA A 80 -4.72 -9.40 -15.28
N ASN A 81 -4.50 -8.35 -14.49
CA ASN A 81 -3.17 -7.80 -14.23
C ASN A 81 -2.31 -8.75 -13.37
N ASP A 82 -2.96 -9.59 -12.56
CA ASP A 82 -2.30 -10.73 -11.95
C ASP A 82 -1.90 -11.73 -13.04
N ARG A 83 -0.60 -11.84 -13.35
CA ARG A 83 -0.11 -12.75 -14.39
C ARG A 83 -0.12 -14.21 -13.95
N ASP A 84 -0.09 -14.47 -12.65
CA ASP A 84 0.01 -15.82 -12.09
C ASP A 84 -1.37 -16.46 -12.01
N SER A 85 -2.34 -15.74 -11.44
CA SER A 85 -3.69 -16.28 -11.21
C SER A 85 -4.76 -15.75 -12.16
N ARG A 86 -4.45 -14.71 -12.96
CA ARG A 86 -5.40 -13.98 -13.83
C ARG A 86 -6.60 -13.38 -13.09
N ARG A 87 -6.56 -13.33 -11.76
CA ARG A 87 -7.61 -12.72 -10.93
C ARG A 87 -7.65 -11.21 -11.11
N SER A 88 -8.86 -10.66 -11.11
CA SER A 88 -9.08 -9.22 -11.03
C SER A 88 -8.54 -8.68 -9.70
N THR A 89 -7.91 -7.52 -9.75
CA THR A 89 -7.54 -6.76 -8.55
C THR A 89 -8.45 -5.55 -8.45
N THR A 90 -9.26 -5.49 -7.40
CA THR A 90 -10.04 -4.28 -7.07
C THR A 90 -9.16 -3.33 -6.28
N LEU A 91 -9.14 -2.07 -6.68
CA LEU A 91 -8.49 -0.97 -5.98
C LEU A 91 -9.57 0.03 -5.54
N TYR A 92 -9.36 0.63 -4.39
CA TYR A 92 -10.18 1.72 -3.91
C TYR A 92 -9.27 2.79 -3.31
N VAL A 93 -9.73 4.02 -3.37
CA VAL A 93 -9.06 5.15 -2.71
C VAL A 93 -10.12 6.10 -2.20
N PHE A 94 -9.95 6.57 -0.97
CA PHE A 94 -10.81 7.56 -0.38
C PHE A 94 -10.08 8.90 -0.29
N THR A 95 -10.80 10.00 -0.38
CA THR A 95 -10.27 11.32 -0.09
C THR A 95 -11.09 11.99 0.99
N LEU A 96 -10.39 12.61 1.93
CA LEU A 96 -10.95 13.33 3.06
C LEU A 96 -10.27 14.70 3.13
N CYS A 97 -11.04 15.77 3.00
CA CYS A 97 -10.52 17.14 2.97
C CYS A 97 -9.33 17.35 2.01
N GLY A 98 -9.43 16.76 0.81
CA GLY A 98 -8.42 16.84 -0.25
C GLY A 98 -7.22 15.91 -0.06
N ALA A 99 -7.14 15.19 1.06
CA ALA A 99 -6.09 14.26 1.38
C ALA A 99 -6.51 12.82 1.05
N CYS A 100 -5.60 12.04 0.46
CA CYS A 100 -5.83 10.64 0.11
C CYS A 100 -5.69 9.75 1.35
N ILE A 101 -6.70 8.93 1.63
CA ILE A 101 -6.74 7.95 2.73
C ILE A 101 -7.22 6.59 2.21
N SER A 102 -6.84 5.51 2.90
CA SER A 102 -7.16 4.12 2.54
C SER A 102 -7.73 3.36 3.72
#